data_AF-A0A5E4IYZ6-F1
#
_entry.id   AF-A0A5E4IYZ6-F1
#
_cell.length_a   1.000
_cell.length_b   1.000
_cell.length_c   1.000
_cell.angle_alpha   90.00
_cell.angle_beta   90.00
_cell.angle_gamma   90.00
#
_symmetry.space_group_name_H-M   'P 1'
#
loop_
_entity.id
_entity.type
_entity.pdbx_description
1 polymer ?
#
loop_
_entity_poly.entity_id
_entity_poly.type
_entity_poly.pdbx_seq_one_letter_code
_entity_poly.pdbx_strand_id
1 'polypeptide(L)'
;MSEIALASINSFGSKPPKDDFVPPAEEQILEIPISEFNAVLEDLVSIYNQIAEAVRDAGLVRGRELARLTEDHARVLKAEKSPTVKLMLLNAFIKRLFLKIREALKSRPEEGGKVIQVCSKIMARAVQIIDYIKTTIQDDPFRRKEISFDSKQARILFSGAGGEPVSRRDTIRAMRKAERLWPALNCGHRPNDGRQTTRLIGKTEDLKDSPIIGYRDLWQRSDRKVGMSL
;
A
#
# COMPACT_ATOMS: atom_id res chain seq x y z
N MET A 1 -13.35 3.18 59.05
CA MET A 1 -13.24 1.85 58.40
C MET A 1 -13.84 0.78 59.30
N SER A 2 -15.17 0.74 59.46
CA SER A 2 -15.81 -0.32 60.26
C SER A 2 -17.30 -0.54 59.98
N GLU A 3 -17.97 0.26 59.15
CA GLU A 3 -19.42 0.11 58.93
C GLU A 3 -19.81 -0.62 57.63
N ILE A 4 -18.89 -0.82 56.68
CA ILE A 4 -19.20 -1.53 55.43
C ILE A 4 -19.12 -3.06 55.61
N ALA A 5 -18.44 -3.54 56.66
CA ALA A 5 -18.25 -4.97 56.93
C ALA A 5 -19.42 -5.64 57.68
N LEU A 6 -20.46 -4.89 58.10
CA LEU A 6 -21.59 -5.41 58.88
C LEU A 6 -22.91 -5.53 58.08
N ALA A 7 -22.92 -5.13 56.81
CA ALA A 7 -24.14 -5.06 56.01
C ALA A 7 -24.67 -6.43 55.51
N SER A 8 -23.94 -7.53 55.72
CA SER A 8 -24.30 -8.84 55.14
C SER A 8 -24.84 -9.89 56.13
N ILE A 9 -25.14 -9.54 57.39
CA ILE A 9 -25.50 -10.55 58.42
C ILE A 9 -26.98 -10.49 58.87
N ASN A 10 -27.81 -9.56 58.38
CA ASN A 10 -29.20 -9.46 58.83
C ASN A 10 -30.23 -9.48 57.70
N SER A 11 -30.50 -10.68 57.16
CA SER A 11 -31.83 -10.96 56.57
C SER A 11 -32.16 -12.46 56.64
N PHE A 12 -32.20 -13.03 57.85
CA PHE A 12 -33.00 -14.23 58.09
C PHE A 12 -34.46 -13.81 58.17
N GLY A 13 -35.12 -13.74 57.00
CA GLY A 13 -36.53 -13.37 56.84
C GLY A 13 -37.22 -14.38 55.92
N SER A 14 -37.94 -15.30 56.55
CA SER A 14 -38.93 -16.24 56.02
C SER A 14 -39.70 -15.77 54.77
N LYS A 15 -39.27 -16.21 53.59
CA LYS A 15 -40.06 -16.49 52.37
C LYS A 15 -39.11 -17.16 51.36
N PRO A 16 -39.50 -18.27 50.70
CA PRO A 16 -38.69 -18.79 49.61
C PRO A 16 -38.56 -17.68 48.55
N PRO A 17 -37.37 -17.46 47.96
CA PRO A 17 -37.23 -16.53 46.86
C PRO A 17 -38.16 -17.00 45.73
N LYS A 18 -38.97 -16.09 45.20
CA LYS A 18 -39.63 -16.32 43.92
C LYS A 18 -38.53 -16.51 42.88
N ASP A 19 -38.62 -17.57 42.07
CA ASP A 19 -37.67 -17.96 41.01
C ASP A 19 -37.46 -16.90 39.90
N ASP A 20 -38.06 -15.70 40.03
CA ASP A 20 -38.02 -14.65 39.01
C ASP A 20 -37.05 -13.49 39.32
N PHE A 21 -36.16 -13.63 40.32
CA PHE A 21 -35.14 -12.62 40.58
C PHE A 21 -33.87 -12.91 39.79
N VAL A 22 -33.86 -12.53 38.51
CA VAL A 22 -32.63 -12.40 37.71
C VAL A 22 -31.84 -11.24 38.30
N PRO A 23 -30.63 -11.43 38.85
CA PRO A 23 -29.78 -10.31 39.28
C PRO A 23 -29.56 -9.39 38.07
N PRO A 24 -29.61 -8.05 38.23
CA PRO A 24 -29.21 -7.15 37.14
C PRO A 24 -27.80 -7.55 36.70
N ALA A 25 -27.66 -7.87 35.41
CA ALA A 25 -26.47 -8.47 34.80
C ALA A 25 -25.20 -8.03 35.53
N GLU A 26 -24.61 -8.95 36.29
CA GLU A 26 -23.38 -8.70 37.03
C GLU A 26 -22.39 -8.03 36.08
N GLU A 27 -21.95 -6.82 36.42
CA GLU A 27 -20.91 -6.13 35.66
C GLU A 27 -19.74 -7.11 35.56
N GLN A 28 -19.51 -7.65 34.37
CA GLN A 28 -18.42 -8.59 34.13
C GLN A 28 -17.10 -7.84 34.33
N ILE A 29 -16.55 -7.93 35.54
CA ILE A 29 -15.26 -7.34 35.87
C ILE A 29 -14.20 -8.21 35.20
N LEU A 30 -13.61 -7.66 34.13
CA LEU A 30 -12.48 -8.28 33.44
C LEU A 30 -11.17 -7.79 34.08
N GLU A 31 -10.51 -8.68 34.81
CA GLU A 31 -9.17 -8.41 35.35
C GLU A 31 -8.12 -8.76 34.30
N ILE A 32 -7.36 -7.76 33.85
CA ILE A 32 -6.25 -7.93 32.90
C ILE A 32 -4.94 -7.75 33.65
N PRO A 33 -3.98 -8.70 33.54
CA PRO A 33 -2.64 -8.51 34.08
C PRO A 33 -1.97 -7.24 33.53
N ILE A 34 -1.32 -6.47 34.41
CA ILE A 34 -0.66 -5.22 34.02
C ILE A 34 0.41 -5.45 32.93
N SER A 35 1.09 -6.61 32.95
CA SER A 35 2.07 -7.01 31.95
C SER A 35 1.45 -7.14 30.55
N GLU A 36 0.27 -7.75 30.45
CA GLU A 36 -0.44 -7.92 29.16
C GLU A 36 -0.96 -6.57 28.65
N PHE A 37 -1.49 -5.74 29.55
CA PHE A 37 -1.95 -4.41 29.18
C PHE A 37 -0.79 -3.53 28.66
N ASN A 38 0.37 -3.59 29.30
CA ASN A 38 1.55 -2.86 28.85
C ASN A 38 2.06 -3.38 27.50
N ALA A 39 2.06 -4.69 27.27
CA ALA A 39 2.42 -5.26 25.97
C ALA A 39 1.52 -4.72 24.84
N VAL A 40 0.21 -4.62 25.07
CA VAL A 40 -0.72 -4.02 24.10
C VAL A 40 -0.40 -2.54 23.83
N LEU A 41 -0.03 -1.77 24.86
CA LEU A 41 0.37 -0.37 24.67
C LEU A 41 1.67 -0.26 23.85
N GLU A 42 2.65 -1.12 24.10
CA GLU A 42 3.91 -1.17 23.35
C GLU A 42 3.67 -1.51 21.88
N ASP A 43 2.80 -2.47 21.60
CA ASP A 43 2.39 -2.83 20.24
C ASP A 43 1.73 -1.66 19.51
N LEU A 44 0.82 -0.93 20.18
CA LEU A 44 0.19 0.26 19.59
C LEU A 44 1.20 1.37 19.31
N VAL A 45 2.20 1.57 20.19
CA VAL A 45 3.29 2.52 19.95
C VAL A 45 4.11 2.10 18.74
N SER A 46 4.43 0.80 18.61
CA SER A 46 5.12 0.25 17.44
C SER A 46 4.34 0.51 16.15
N ILE A 47 3.02 0.23 16.16
CA ILE A 47 2.13 0.49 15.01
C ILE A 47 2.12 1.98 14.66
N TYR A 48 2.00 2.86 15.65
CA TYR A 48 2.04 4.31 15.42
C TYR A 48 3.35 4.74 14.74
N ASN A 49 4.49 4.25 15.23
CA ASN A 49 5.80 4.57 14.67
C ASN A 49 5.95 4.06 13.23
N GLN A 50 5.56 2.81 12.95
CA GLN A 50 5.59 2.26 11.60
C GLN A 50 4.73 3.07 10.61
N ILE A 51 3.54 3.51 11.04
CA ILE A 51 2.68 4.36 10.21
C ILE A 51 3.31 5.74 10.01
N ALA A 52 3.92 6.32 11.05
CA ALA A 52 4.61 7.61 10.95
C ALA A 52 5.78 7.55 9.95
N GLU A 53 6.55 6.47 9.96
CA GLU A 53 7.60 6.22 8.96
C GLU A 53 7.02 6.09 7.55
N ALA A 54 5.95 5.30 7.38
CA ALA A 54 5.29 5.16 6.08
C ALA A 54 4.77 6.51 5.53
N VAL A 55 4.19 7.35 6.40
CA VAL A 55 3.71 8.70 6.06
C VAL A 55 4.87 9.61 5.65
N ARG A 56 6.00 9.54 6.36
CA ARG A 56 7.22 10.31 6.07
C ARG A 56 7.84 9.88 4.74
N ASP A 57 8.04 8.59 4.55
CA ASP A 57 8.75 8.02 3.40
C ASP A 57 7.95 8.20 2.10
N ALA A 58 6.61 8.15 2.20
CA ALA A 58 5.72 8.50 1.09
C ALA A 58 5.59 10.02 0.86
N GLY A 59 6.22 10.87 1.68
CA GLY A 59 6.18 12.32 1.56
C GLY A 59 4.79 12.94 1.74
N LEU A 60 3.87 12.25 2.42
CA LEU A 60 2.47 12.68 2.58
C LEU A 60 2.35 13.88 3.53
N VAL A 61 3.24 13.96 4.51
CA VAL A 61 3.31 15.04 5.49
C VAL A 61 4.73 15.59 5.48
N ARG A 62 4.85 16.91 5.58
CA ARG A 62 6.16 17.56 5.70
C ARG A 62 6.82 17.12 7.00
N GLY A 63 8.10 16.74 6.96
CA GLY A 63 8.81 16.21 8.15
C GLY A 63 8.71 17.09 9.40
N ARG A 64 8.71 18.43 9.25
CA ARG A 64 8.52 19.37 10.37
C ARG A 64 7.13 19.29 11.01
N GLU A 65 6.09 19.09 10.18
CA GLU A 65 4.71 18.94 10.66
C GLU A 65 4.56 17.59 11.37
N LEU A 66 5.12 16.51 10.80
CA LEU A 66 5.10 15.20 11.43
C LEU A 66 5.81 15.21 12.79
N ALA A 67 7.00 15.83 12.88
CA ALA A 67 7.74 15.96 14.12
C ALA A 67 6.94 16.69 15.22
N ARG A 68 6.29 17.81 14.87
CA ARG A 68 5.42 18.55 15.82
C ARG A 68 4.24 17.71 16.28
N LEU A 69 3.57 17.02 15.35
CA LEU A 69 2.44 16.14 15.66
C LEU A 69 2.86 15.01 16.61
N THR A 70 4.00 14.37 16.36
CA THR A 70 4.52 13.30 17.22
C THR A 70 4.93 13.82 18.59
N GLU A 71 5.54 15.02 18.67
CA GLU A 71 5.89 15.64 19.95
C GLU A 71 4.64 15.97 20.78
N ASP A 72 3.61 16.55 20.15
CA ASP A 72 2.34 16.86 20.80
C ASP A 72 1.66 15.58 21.29
N HIS A 73 1.62 14.51 20.48
CA HIS A 73 1.05 13.23 20.89
C HIS A 73 1.82 12.60 22.04
N ALA A 74 3.16 12.63 22.01
CA ALA A 74 4.00 12.14 23.09
C ALA A 74 3.78 12.93 24.39
N ARG A 75 3.60 14.26 24.31
CA ARG A 75 3.31 15.12 25.46
C ARG A 75 1.96 14.76 26.09
N VAL A 76 0.92 14.57 25.27
CA VAL A 76 -0.42 14.18 25.74
C VAL A 76 -0.38 12.80 26.40
N LEU A 77 0.33 11.82 25.82
CA LEU A 77 0.46 10.48 26.41
C LEU A 77 1.24 10.46 27.72
N LYS A 78 2.26 11.33 27.87
CA LYS A 78 3.02 11.47 29.12
C LYS A 78 2.22 12.15 30.22
N ALA A 79 1.36 13.11 29.86
CA ALA A 79 0.52 13.83 30.81
C ALA A 79 -0.61 12.96 31.37
N GLU A 80 -1.12 12.04 30.55
CA GLU A 80 -2.20 11.14 30.95
C GLU A 80 -1.74 10.14 32.01
N LYS A 81 -2.57 9.92 33.04
CA LYS A 81 -2.27 8.97 34.13
C LYS A 81 -3.05 7.68 33.97
N SER A 82 -4.25 7.73 33.38
CA SER A 82 -5.10 6.55 33.22
C SER A 82 -4.59 5.65 32.09
N PRO A 83 -4.27 4.37 32.35
CA PRO A 83 -3.80 3.43 31.33
C PRO A 83 -4.83 3.19 30.23
N THR A 84 -6.11 3.12 30.58
CA THR A 84 -7.23 2.97 29.64
C THR A 84 -7.35 4.17 28.71
N VAL A 85 -7.19 5.38 29.24
CA VAL A 85 -7.25 6.60 28.42
C VAL A 85 -6.04 6.69 27.49
N LYS A 86 -4.84 6.27 27.93
CA LYS A 86 -3.66 6.16 27.05
C LYS A 86 -3.90 5.23 25.86
N LEU A 87 -4.52 4.06 26.10
CA LEU A 87 -4.89 3.11 25.05
C LEU A 87 -5.81 3.78 24.02
N MET A 88 -6.85 4.47 24.49
CA MET A 88 -7.80 5.18 23.61
C MET A 88 -7.13 6.31 22.80
N LEU A 89 -6.25 7.09 23.43
CA LEU A 89 -5.49 8.15 22.78
C LEU A 89 -4.55 7.62 21.71
N LEU A 90 -3.79 6.56 22.01
CA LEU A 90 -2.91 5.89 21.03
C LEU A 90 -3.70 5.42 19.81
N ASN A 91 -4.84 4.75 20.03
CA ASN A 91 -5.71 4.31 18.95
C ASN A 91 -6.23 5.50 18.11
N ALA A 92 -6.62 6.60 18.75
CA ALA A 92 -7.07 7.81 18.06
C ALA A 92 -5.94 8.44 17.21
N PHE A 93 -4.71 8.49 17.72
CA PHE A 93 -3.56 9.01 16.99
C PHE A 93 -3.19 8.13 15.79
N ILE A 94 -3.24 6.81 15.94
CA ILE A 94 -3.07 5.84 14.85
C ILE A 94 -4.11 6.08 13.76
N LYS A 95 -5.39 6.17 14.12
CA LYS A 95 -6.49 6.45 13.18
C LYS A 95 -6.28 7.77 12.43
N ARG A 96 -5.78 8.81 13.11
CA ARG A 96 -5.50 10.11 12.50
C ARG A 96 -4.39 10.04 11.46
N LEU A 97 -3.28 9.34 11.74
CA LEU A 97 -2.23 9.14 10.74
C LEU A 97 -2.71 8.26 9.58
N PHE A 98 -3.49 7.21 9.88
CA PHE A 98 -4.06 6.34 8.87
C PHE A 98 -5.02 7.09 7.92
N LEU A 99 -5.75 8.08 8.43
CA LEU A 99 -6.62 8.91 7.60
C LEU A 99 -5.83 9.67 6.53
N LYS A 100 -4.64 10.19 6.87
CA LYS A 100 -3.77 10.88 5.90
C LYS A 100 -3.31 9.93 4.77
N ILE A 101 -3.02 8.67 5.10
CA ILE A 101 -2.73 7.64 4.09
C ILE A 101 -3.97 7.38 3.22
N ARG A 102 -5.15 7.22 3.84
CA ARG A 102 -6.40 6.99 3.12
C ARG A 102 -6.75 8.14 2.16
N GLU A 103 -6.56 9.38 2.57
CA GLU A 103 -6.79 10.56 1.74
C GLU A 103 -5.83 10.61 0.54
N ALA A 104 -4.55 10.35 0.76
CA ALA A 104 -3.56 10.26 -0.32
C ALA A 104 -3.85 9.13 -1.31
N LEU A 105 -4.48 8.04 -0.86
CA LEU A 105 -4.93 6.97 -1.73
C LEU A 105 -6.19 7.34 -2.52
N LYS A 106 -7.10 8.14 -1.94
CA LYS A 106 -8.33 8.63 -2.59
C LYS A 106 -8.08 9.75 -3.60
N SER A 107 -7.10 10.63 -3.35
CA SER A 107 -6.82 11.79 -4.22
C SER A 107 -6.10 11.42 -5.53
N ARG A 108 -5.99 10.13 -5.87
CA ARG A 108 -5.50 9.68 -7.17
C ARG A 108 -6.63 9.90 -8.20
N PRO A 109 -6.33 10.42 -9.40
CA PRO A 109 -7.37 10.81 -10.35
C PRO A 109 -8.23 9.60 -10.75
N GLU A 110 -9.50 9.65 -10.36
CA GLU A 110 -10.57 8.76 -10.80
C GLU A 110 -11.44 9.54 -11.79
N GLU A 111 -11.31 9.28 -13.09
CA GLU A 111 -12.32 9.70 -14.07
C GLU A 111 -13.19 8.49 -14.42
N GLY A 112 -14.50 8.59 -14.17
CA GLY A 112 -15.49 7.64 -14.69
C GLY A 112 -15.30 6.18 -14.28
N GLY A 113 -14.83 5.90 -13.06
CA GLY A 113 -14.59 4.52 -12.58
C GLY A 113 -13.38 3.85 -13.23
N LYS A 114 -12.62 4.57 -14.05
CA LYS A 114 -11.35 4.13 -14.62
C LYS A 114 -10.24 4.80 -13.80
N VAL A 115 -9.48 4.00 -13.07
CA VAL A 115 -8.28 4.49 -12.39
C VAL A 115 -7.31 4.97 -13.46
N ILE A 116 -7.16 6.29 -13.59
CA ILE A 116 -6.13 6.86 -14.46
C ILE A 116 -4.83 6.74 -13.67
N GLN A 117 -4.10 5.66 -13.92
CA GLN A 117 -2.74 5.57 -13.44
C GLN A 117 -1.95 6.69 -14.14
N VAL A 118 -1.53 7.71 -13.39
CA VAL A 118 -0.59 8.72 -13.86
C VAL A 118 0.77 8.04 -13.99
N CYS A 119 0.92 7.25 -15.05
CA CYS A 119 2.18 6.68 -15.46
C CYS A 119 3.07 7.85 -15.88
N SER A 120 4.28 7.94 -15.33
CA SER A 120 5.29 8.83 -15.90
C SER A 120 5.39 8.61 -17.40
N LYS A 121 5.68 9.65 -18.19
CA LYS A 121 5.80 9.53 -19.66
C LYS A 121 6.73 8.38 -20.09
N ILE A 122 7.73 8.06 -19.27
CA ILE A 122 8.67 6.95 -19.50
C ILE A 122 8.01 5.59 -19.26
N MET A 123 7.17 5.45 -18.23
CA MET A 123 6.42 4.22 -17.94
C MET A 123 5.41 3.93 -19.04
N ALA A 124 4.62 4.93 -19.47
CA ALA A 124 3.68 4.76 -20.57
C ALA A 124 4.37 4.28 -21.86
N ARG A 125 5.54 4.86 -22.16
CA ARG A 125 6.39 4.46 -23.30
C ARG A 125 6.96 3.05 -23.14
N ALA A 126 7.38 2.66 -21.94
CA ALA A 126 7.86 1.29 -21.69
C ALA A 126 6.74 0.26 -21.92
N VAL A 127 5.51 0.56 -21.51
CA VAL A 127 4.34 -0.29 -21.78
C VAL A 127 4.06 -0.37 -23.27
N GLN A 128 4.09 0.75 -24.00
CA GLN A 128 3.93 0.77 -25.46
C GLN A 128 4.95 -0.13 -26.19
N ILE A 129 6.22 -0.13 -25.74
CA ILE A 129 7.24 -1.04 -26.28
C ILE A 129 6.82 -2.50 -26.06
N ILE A 130 6.37 -2.84 -24.86
CA ILE A 130 5.99 -4.21 -24.51
C ILE A 130 4.78 -4.66 -25.32
N ASP A 131 3.77 -3.81 -25.46
CA ASP A 131 2.57 -4.11 -26.25
C ASP A 131 2.92 -4.29 -27.73
N TYR A 132 3.78 -3.44 -28.29
CA TYR A 132 4.27 -3.61 -29.67
C TYR A 132 5.02 -4.93 -29.86
N ILE A 133 5.88 -5.31 -28.91
CA ILE A 133 6.61 -6.59 -28.98
C ILE A 133 5.62 -7.76 -28.88
N LYS A 134 4.62 -7.68 -28.01
CA LYS A 134 3.56 -8.71 -27.89
C LYS A 134 2.79 -8.90 -29.20
N THR A 135 2.33 -7.83 -29.83
CA THR A 135 1.61 -7.93 -31.11
C THR A 135 2.53 -8.52 -32.19
N THR A 136 3.80 -8.12 -32.21
CA THR A 136 4.78 -8.65 -33.16
C THR A 136 5.05 -10.16 -32.98
N ILE A 137 4.94 -10.68 -31.76
CA ILE A 137 5.03 -12.13 -31.48
C ILE A 137 3.76 -12.86 -31.91
N GLN A 138 2.59 -12.28 -31.62
CA GLN A 138 1.30 -12.88 -31.93
C GLN A 138 1.04 -12.98 -33.44
N ASP A 139 1.44 -11.96 -34.20
CA ASP A 139 1.22 -11.91 -35.65
C ASP A 139 2.11 -12.90 -36.43
N ASP A 140 3.27 -13.31 -35.89
CA ASP A 140 4.20 -14.20 -36.60
C ASP A 140 4.97 -15.17 -35.67
N PRO A 141 4.29 -16.17 -35.05
CA PRO A 141 4.87 -17.02 -33.99
C PRO A 141 6.01 -17.94 -34.46
N PHE A 142 6.13 -18.20 -35.76
CA PHE A 142 7.00 -19.24 -36.32
C PHE A 142 8.20 -18.70 -37.12
N ARG A 143 8.30 -17.38 -37.38
CA ARG A 143 9.34 -16.81 -38.25
C ARG A 143 10.56 -16.23 -37.55
N ARG A 144 10.50 -15.91 -36.25
CA ARG A 144 11.63 -15.25 -35.55
C ARG A 144 12.03 -16.03 -34.30
N LYS A 145 13.26 -16.54 -34.28
CA LYS A 145 13.88 -17.14 -33.08
C LYS A 145 14.22 -16.08 -32.03
N GLU A 146 14.50 -14.86 -32.48
CA GLU A 146 14.93 -13.74 -31.66
C GLU A 146 14.26 -12.46 -32.16
N ILE A 147 13.75 -11.66 -31.23
CA ILE A 147 13.20 -10.35 -31.49
C ILE A 147 14.27 -9.33 -31.20
N SER A 148 14.37 -8.35 -32.08
CA SER A 148 15.26 -7.24 -31.85
C SER A 148 14.61 -5.91 -32.17
N PHE A 149 14.70 -4.99 -31.22
CA PHE A 149 14.03 -3.70 -31.26
C PHE A 149 15.02 -2.57 -30.93
N ASP A 150 15.36 -1.77 -31.93
CA ASP A 150 16.38 -0.71 -31.82
C ASP A 150 15.79 0.59 -31.27
N SER A 151 16.62 1.43 -30.64
CA SER A 151 16.18 2.74 -30.12
C SER A 151 15.65 3.67 -31.21
N LYS A 152 16.03 3.47 -32.47
CA LYS A 152 15.44 4.18 -33.62
C LYS A 152 14.00 3.76 -33.87
N GLN A 153 13.71 2.46 -33.82
CA GLN A 153 12.36 1.92 -33.95
C GLN A 153 11.48 2.35 -32.78
N ALA A 154 12.03 2.36 -31.56
CA ALA A 154 11.34 2.88 -30.38
C ALA A 154 10.95 4.35 -30.54
N ARG A 155 11.82 5.20 -31.11
CA ARG A 155 11.49 6.60 -31.38
C ARG A 155 10.37 6.76 -32.41
N ILE A 156 10.35 5.92 -33.45
CA ILE A 156 9.29 5.90 -34.46
C ILE A 156 7.96 5.46 -33.83
N LEU A 157 7.99 4.42 -32.99
CA LEU A 157 6.83 3.95 -32.23
C LEU A 157 6.22 5.07 -31.38
N PHE A 158 7.07 5.90 -30.76
CA PHE A 158 6.59 7.01 -29.91
C PHE A 158 6.13 8.25 -30.68
N SER A 159 6.61 8.49 -31.90
CA SER A 159 6.26 9.69 -32.66
C SER A 159 4.89 9.61 -33.33
N GLY A 160 4.31 8.42 -33.50
CA GLY A 160 3.00 8.24 -34.14
C GLY A 160 2.91 8.89 -35.54
N ALA A 161 1.69 9.14 -36.02
CA ALA A 161 1.41 9.67 -37.37
C ALA A 161 1.65 11.19 -37.56
N GLY A 162 2.36 11.87 -36.64
CA GLY A 162 2.61 13.32 -36.81
C GLY A 162 3.27 14.06 -35.63
N GLY A 163 3.86 13.37 -34.65
CA GLY A 163 4.47 14.02 -33.48
C GLY A 163 5.97 14.30 -33.60
N GLU A 164 6.46 15.26 -32.81
CA GLU A 164 7.90 15.53 -32.65
C GLU A 164 8.66 14.27 -32.16
N PRO A 165 9.88 14.03 -32.69
CA PRO A 165 10.65 12.84 -32.33
C PRO A 165 11.11 12.91 -30.88
N VAL A 166 10.74 11.89 -30.09
CA VAL A 166 11.11 11.78 -28.67
C VAL A 166 12.64 11.85 -28.49
N SER A 167 13.08 12.52 -27.43
CA SER A 167 14.49 12.63 -27.05
C SER A 167 15.14 11.26 -26.88
N ARG A 168 16.37 11.11 -27.40
CA ARG A 168 17.18 9.87 -27.26
C ARG A 168 17.29 9.41 -25.81
N ARG A 169 17.48 10.34 -24.87
CA ARG A 169 17.62 10.03 -23.43
C ARG A 169 16.36 9.36 -22.88
N ASP A 170 15.19 9.87 -23.24
CA ASP A 170 13.92 9.33 -22.78
C ASP A 170 13.61 7.97 -23.40
N THR A 171 13.96 7.79 -24.67
CA THR A 171 13.83 6.49 -25.34
C THR A 171 14.68 5.43 -24.66
N ILE A 172 15.95 5.72 -24.36
CA ILE A 172 16.83 4.77 -23.65
C ILE A 172 16.28 4.45 -22.26
N ARG A 173 15.76 5.45 -21.54
CA ARG A 173 15.12 5.24 -20.23
C ARG A 173 13.87 4.36 -20.35
N ALA A 174 13.05 4.55 -21.39
CA ALA A 174 11.88 3.72 -21.63
C ALA A 174 12.27 2.28 -21.98
N MET A 175 13.29 2.07 -22.81
CA MET A 175 13.79 0.72 -23.14
C MET A 175 14.35 -0.02 -21.92
N ARG A 176 15.18 0.64 -21.10
CA ARG A 176 15.65 0.05 -19.82
C ARG A 176 14.51 -0.21 -18.85
N LYS A 177 13.47 0.64 -18.85
CA LYS A 177 12.29 0.41 -18.02
C LYS A 177 11.47 -0.77 -18.53
N ALA A 178 11.39 -0.98 -19.85
CA ALA A 178 10.74 -2.14 -20.45
C ALA A 178 11.44 -3.45 -20.06
N GLU A 179 12.77 -3.51 -20.10
CA GLU A 179 13.57 -4.63 -19.57
C GLU A 179 13.26 -4.90 -18.09
N ARG A 180 13.17 -3.87 -17.25
CA ARG A 180 12.80 -4.07 -15.83
C ARG A 180 11.38 -4.62 -15.64
N LEU A 181 10.46 -4.29 -16.53
CA LEU A 181 9.08 -4.78 -16.49
C LEU A 181 8.94 -6.17 -17.11
N TRP A 182 9.81 -6.49 -18.06
CA TRP A 182 9.87 -7.78 -18.74
C TRP A 182 11.33 -8.27 -18.84
N PRO A 183 11.84 -8.95 -17.80
CA PRO A 183 13.26 -9.35 -17.72
C PRO A 183 13.73 -10.29 -18.83
N ALA A 184 12.81 -10.91 -19.58
CA ALA A 184 13.13 -11.68 -20.78
C ALA A 184 13.63 -10.79 -21.95
N LEU A 185 13.42 -9.47 -21.88
CA LEU A 185 14.03 -8.49 -22.76
C LEU A 185 15.35 -8.00 -22.18
N ASN A 186 16.44 -8.13 -22.92
CA ASN A 186 17.76 -7.62 -22.57
C ASN A 186 18.03 -6.31 -23.29
N CYS A 187 18.33 -5.25 -22.54
CA CYS A 187 18.63 -3.92 -23.08
C CYS A 187 20.14 -3.73 -23.22
N GLY A 188 20.66 -4.02 -24.42
CA GLY A 188 22.07 -3.90 -24.74
C GLY A 188 22.38 -2.79 -25.75
N HIS A 189 23.58 -2.86 -26.31
CA HIS A 189 23.98 -2.08 -27.47
C HIS A 189 24.00 -2.96 -28.71
N ARG A 190 23.80 -2.33 -29.87
CA ARG A 190 23.94 -3.01 -31.15
C ARG A 190 25.41 -3.45 -31.34
N PRO A 191 25.67 -4.72 -31.64
CA PRO A 191 27.04 -5.20 -31.85
C PRO A 191 27.66 -4.50 -33.06
N ASN A 192 28.96 -4.19 -32.96
CA ASN A 192 29.75 -3.51 -33.99
C ASN A 192 29.22 -2.11 -34.40
N ASP A 193 28.41 -1.47 -33.56
CA ASP A 193 27.98 -0.09 -33.76
C ASP A 193 28.83 0.88 -32.93
N GLY A 194 29.71 1.63 -33.59
CA GLY A 194 30.51 2.70 -32.95
C GLY A 194 29.66 3.83 -32.34
N ARG A 195 28.38 3.93 -32.70
CA ARG A 195 27.43 4.92 -32.14
C ARG A 195 26.72 4.44 -30.87
N GLN A 196 26.97 3.19 -30.45
CA GLN A 196 26.37 2.56 -29.27
C GLN A 196 24.83 2.67 -29.26
N THR A 197 24.18 2.39 -30.39
CA THR A 197 22.70 2.37 -30.47
C THR A 197 22.14 1.33 -29.50
N THR A 198 21.21 1.73 -28.63
CA THR A 198 20.56 0.82 -27.67
C THR A 198 19.60 -0.11 -28.41
N ARG A 199 19.59 -1.39 -28.05
CA ARG A 199 18.79 -2.45 -28.66
C ARG A 199 18.19 -3.33 -27.57
N LEU A 200 16.89 -3.59 -27.67
CA LEU A 200 16.22 -4.62 -26.88
C LEU A 200 16.25 -5.93 -27.66
N ILE A 201 16.63 -7.01 -26.98
CA ILE A 201 16.74 -8.35 -27.55
C ILE A 201 15.99 -9.32 -26.65
N GLY A 202 15.24 -10.25 -27.22
CA GLY A 202 14.63 -11.34 -26.45
C GLY A 202 14.34 -12.54 -27.33
N LYS A 203 14.50 -13.75 -26.78
CA LYS A 203 14.16 -14.98 -27.49
C LYS A 203 12.65 -15.18 -27.45
N THR A 204 12.07 -15.57 -28.58
CA THR A 204 10.61 -15.71 -28.69
C THR A 204 10.04 -16.76 -27.72
N GLU A 205 10.84 -17.77 -27.37
CA GLU A 205 10.49 -18.79 -26.37
C GLU A 205 10.35 -18.20 -24.95
N ASP A 206 11.29 -17.35 -24.54
CA ASP A 206 11.31 -16.67 -23.24
C ASP A 206 10.26 -15.55 -23.15
N LEU A 207 9.75 -15.10 -24.31
CA LEU A 207 8.73 -14.06 -24.42
C LEU A 207 7.30 -14.62 -24.50
N LYS A 208 7.11 -15.94 -24.33
CA LYS A 208 5.77 -16.54 -24.18
C LYS A 208 5.12 -16.16 -22.85
N ASP A 209 5.93 -16.11 -21.79
CA ASP A 209 5.52 -15.64 -20.46
C ASP A 209 5.58 -14.10 -20.41
N SER A 210 4.74 -13.49 -21.24
CA SER A 210 4.65 -12.04 -21.27
C SER A 210 4.03 -11.52 -19.97
N PRO A 211 4.57 -10.44 -19.38
CA PRO A 211 3.97 -9.88 -18.18
C PRO A 211 2.55 -9.43 -18.52
N ILE A 212 1.58 -9.87 -17.72
CA ILE A 212 0.22 -9.34 -17.76
C ILE A 212 0.30 -7.92 -17.20
N ILE A 213 0.71 -6.98 -18.04
CA ILE A 213 0.68 -5.55 -17.75
C ILE A 213 -0.75 -5.09 -18.01
N GLY A 214 -1.69 -5.62 -17.24
CA GLY A 214 -2.99 -5.01 -17.10
C GLY A 214 -2.80 -3.71 -16.32
N TYR A 215 -3.29 -2.60 -16.86
CA TYR A 215 -3.54 -1.38 -16.07
C TYR A 215 -4.38 -1.68 -14.80
N ARG A 216 -5.08 -2.83 -14.80
CA ARG A 216 -6.02 -3.30 -13.80
C ARG A 216 -5.40 -4.16 -12.70
N ASP A 217 -4.40 -4.99 -13.04
CA ASP A 217 -4.13 -6.18 -12.22
C ASP A 217 -2.93 -6.03 -11.29
N LEU A 218 -2.07 -5.04 -11.51
CA LEU A 218 -0.87 -4.94 -10.70
C LEU A 218 -1.14 -4.38 -9.29
N TRP A 219 -2.20 -3.59 -9.05
CA TRP A 219 -2.32 -2.86 -7.77
C TRP A 219 -3.73 -2.62 -7.18
N GLN A 220 -4.86 -3.14 -7.73
CA GLN A 220 -6.17 -2.75 -7.15
C GLN A 220 -7.35 -3.75 -7.26
N ARG A 221 -7.64 -4.38 -6.11
CA ARG A 221 -8.94 -4.64 -5.46
C ARG A 221 -9.93 -5.63 -6.10
N SER A 222 -10.20 -6.71 -5.36
CA SER A 222 -11.51 -7.38 -5.37
C SER A 222 -12.58 -6.44 -4.78
N ASP A 223 -13.77 -6.40 -5.39
CA ASP A 223 -14.95 -5.70 -4.84
C ASP A 223 -15.56 -6.37 -3.60
N ARG A 224 -14.94 -7.45 -3.10
CA ARG A 224 -15.36 -8.12 -1.88
C ARG A 224 -14.87 -7.33 -0.68
N LYS A 225 -15.82 -6.75 0.08
CA LYS A 225 -15.58 -6.27 1.44
C LYS A 225 -15.35 -7.47 2.36
N VAL A 226 -14.11 -7.94 2.45
CA VAL A 226 -13.71 -8.88 3.51
C VAL A 226 -13.27 -8.03 4.69
N GLY A 227 -14.17 -7.82 5.63
CA GLY A 227 -13.89 -7.19 6.92
C GLY A 227 -13.94 -8.23 8.02
N MET A 228 -13.09 -8.08 9.03
CA MET A 228 -13.23 -8.85 10.27
C MET A 228 -14.46 -8.31 11.01
N SER A 229 -15.37 -9.18 11.43
CA SER A 229 -16.42 -8.89 12.42
C SER A 229 -16.00 -9.48 13.76
N LEU A 230 -16.19 -8.70 14.83
CA LEU A 230 -16.11 -9.20 16.21
C LEU A 230 -17.47 -9.76 16.62
#